data_AF-A0A9D8DYW8-F1
#
_entry.id   AF-A0A9D8DYW8-F1
#
_cell.length_a   1.000
_cell.length_b   1.000
_cell.length_c   1.000
_cell.angle_alpha   90.00
_cell.angle_beta   90.00
_cell.angle_gamma   90.00
#
_symmetry.space_group_name_H-M   'P 1'
#
loop_
_entity.id
_entity.type
_entity.pdbx_description
1 polymer ?
#
loop_
_entity_poly.entity_id
_entity_poly.type
_entity_poly.pdbx_seq_one_letter_code
_entity_poly.pdbx_strand_id
1 'polypeptide(L)'
;MPVGSASRRCSSTKGSAPSTPTHSTRQWRSSTACATGVGSSASSATWATCASASGPASRSPRAREVRGSGSERPPRRDPSGRARTPSPTPGMAVPPRRYPPAMIEWIVADDVRPLADALADVLVEPLSDPMAAEWIAVPTEGMRRWLRLDLARRLGATSPERADGIVANVELPFPDRLRQAVIEAERAERAERAGRAGQGARGAATADPWAVAPLTWTVYSLLREAAGSDRYGPLAELPPGATWFGRARRVADLFDRYATRRPELLERWAANKAVDAFGFALDRARKWQFRLWRAARDRIGDISPPERFRTSLERVQRGDLAVDLPERIALFGLTTLPTGDPFLDLLDAVSATREVRAFLLDPAPAVTEALRAHTLAAPPVSLRRADDATADLVTHPLLRSWGRPYRERTVLLAASEAGRGTPAPRLLPGPVRPDPPATLLHRLQHDLRHGIAPAPDFTLGPDDRSVQVHACHGTSRQVEVLRDAILHLLADDPTLTEDDVVVLCPKIETYA
;
A
#
# COMPACT_ATOMS: atom_id res chain seq x y z
N MET A 1 -55.56 -6.03 -31.11
CA MET A 1 -56.82 -6.28 -31.84
C MET A 1 -56.83 -7.76 -32.21
N PRO A 2 -57.85 -8.56 -31.89
CA PRO A 2 -58.97 -8.41 -30.95
C PRO A 2 -58.73 -9.25 -29.66
N VAL A 3 -59.17 -8.91 -28.42
CA VAL A 3 -60.54 -8.70 -27.87
C VAL A 3 -61.37 -9.98 -28.03
N GLY A 4 -62.01 -10.61 -27.04
CA GLY A 4 -62.47 -10.30 -25.69
C GLY A 4 -63.65 -11.28 -25.46
N SER A 5 -63.93 -11.81 -24.27
CA SER A 5 -64.85 -11.19 -23.32
C SER A 5 -65.55 -12.33 -22.54
N ALA A 6 -65.79 -12.14 -21.24
CA ALA A 6 -67.04 -12.56 -20.60
C ALA A 6 -67.10 -11.96 -19.18
N SER A 7 -67.91 -10.91 -19.07
CA SER A 7 -68.37 -10.27 -17.83
C SER A 7 -69.52 -11.04 -17.18
N ARG A 8 -69.75 -10.84 -15.87
CA ARG A 8 -71.01 -10.32 -15.25
C ARG A 8 -70.88 -10.39 -13.70
N ARG A 9 -70.91 -9.25 -12.99
CA ARG A 9 -72.07 -8.54 -12.35
C ARG A 9 -72.60 -9.27 -11.09
N CYS A 10 -73.05 -8.66 -9.98
CA CYS A 10 -73.04 -7.32 -9.35
C CYS A 10 -73.91 -7.44 -8.06
N SER A 11 -73.60 -6.73 -6.98
CA SER A 11 -74.56 -6.26 -5.93
C SER A 11 -73.85 -5.27 -4.97
N SER A 12 -74.11 -3.96 -5.11
CA SER A 12 -74.93 -3.06 -4.25
C SER A 12 -74.28 -2.65 -2.90
N THR A 13 -73.61 -1.47 -2.79
CA THR A 13 -74.03 -0.14 -2.22
C THR A 13 -74.39 -0.14 -0.71
N LYS A 14 -73.96 0.77 0.19
CA LYS A 14 -73.41 2.16 0.13
C LYS A 14 -72.90 2.62 1.54
N GLY A 15 -71.93 3.55 1.58
CA GLY A 15 -71.56 4.47 2.71
C GLY A 15 -70.28 4.06 3.46
N SER A 16 -69.17 4.82 3.55
CA SER A 16 -68.95 6.26 3.71
C SER A 16 -67.51 6.63 3.26
N ALA A 17 -67.26 7.84 2.76
CA ALA A 17 -65.96 8.34 2.22
C ALA A 17 -65.08 8.99 3.33
N PRO A 18 -63.90 9.64 3.05
CA PRO A 18 -63.08 9.73 1.82
C PRO A 18 -61.54 9.59 2.06
N SER A 19 -60.79 9.77 0.96
CA SER A 19 -59.39 10.23 0.83
C SER A 19 -58.28 9.20 0.60
N THR A 20 -57.95 9.10 -0.67
CA THR A 20 -56.75 8.55 -1.30
C THR A 20 -55.47 9.23 -0.79
N PRO A 21 -54.33 8.52 -0.86
CA PRO A 21 -53.23 9.09 -1.62
C PRO A 21 -52.69 8.13 -2.69
N THR A 22 -52.44 8.75 -3.83
CA THR A 22 -51.76 8.25 -5.03
C THR A 22 -50.38 7.64 -4.74
N HIS A 23 -50.17 6.42 -5.21
CA HIS A 23 -48.86 5.82 -5.41
C HIS A 23 -48.07 6.58 -6.50
N SER A 24 -46.93 7.15 -6.14
CA SER A 24 -45.88 7.51 -7.10
C SER A 24 -44.70 6.57 -6.93
N THR A 25 -44.49 5.70 -7.92
CA THR A 25 -43.30 4.87 -8.07
C THR A 25 -42.13 5.78 -8.48
N ARG A 26 -41.21 6.05 -7.55
CA ARG A 26 -39.91 6.64 -7.88
C ARG A 26 -38.85 5.55 -7.90
N GLN A 27 -38.35 5.28 -9.10
CA GLN A 27 -37.14 4.51 -9.36
C GLN A 27 -35.95 5.11 -8.59
N TRP A 28 -35.34 4.31 -7.73
CA TRP A 28 -34.06 4.61 -7.10
C TRP A 28 -32.95 4.43 -8.13
N ARG A 29 -32.35 5.53 -8.60
CA ARG A 29 -31.05 5.52 -9.25
C ARG A 29 -29.99 5.47 -8.16
N SER A 30 -29.25 4.36 -8.09
CA SER A 30 -28.09 4.19 -7.23
C SER A 30 -26.95 5.10 -7.71
N SER A 31 -26.65 6.14 -6.94
CA SER A 31 -25.43 6.92 -7.05
C SER A 31 -24.31 6.23 -6.27
N THR A 32 -23.50 5.43 -6.94
CA THR A 32 -22.29 4.82 -6.37
C THR A 32 -21.20 5.88 -6.26
N ALA A 33 -21.08 6.49 -5.08
CA ALA A 33 -19.90 7.28 -4.72
C ALA A 33 -18.77 6.33 -4.32
N CYS A 34 -17.82 6.09 -5.24
CA CYS A 34 -16.55 5.44 -4.92
C CYS A 34 -15.73 6.36 -4.01
N ALA A 35 -15.66 6.03 -2.71
CA ALA A 35 -14.63 6.51 -1.82
C ALA A 35 -13.33 5.72 -2.09
N THR A 36 -12.56 6.16 -3.08
CA THR A 36 -11.15 5.77 -3.19
C THR A 36 -10.35 6.64 -2.24
N GLY A 37 -9.91 6.09 -1.11
CA GLY A 37 -8.85 6.66 -0.31
C GLY A 37 -7.57 6.72 -1.14
N VAL A 38 -7.26 7.91 -1.64
CA VAL A 38 -5.97 8.22 -2.26
C VAL A 38 -5.15 8.87 -1.17
N GLY A 39 -4.13 8.15 -0.69
CA GLY A 39 -3.03 8.75 0.04
C GLY A 39 -2.45 9.86 -0.83
N SER A 40 -2.65 11.09 -0.40
CA SER A 40 -2.07 12.27 -1.02
C SER A 40 -0.56 12.18 -0.83
N SER A 41 0.19 12.26 -1.92
CA SER A 41 1.63 12.53 -1.88
C SER A 41 1.84 13.91 -1.27
N ALA A 42 2.03 13.95 0.06
CA ALA A 42 2.55 15.12 0.73
C ALA A 42 4.00 15.28 0.30
N SER A 43 4.25 16.25 -0.57
CA SER A 43 5.58 16.76 -0.83
C SER A 43 6.22 17.15 0.49
N SER A 44 7.42 16.63 0.72
CA SER A 44 8.33 17.03 1.79
C SER A 44 8.61 18.52 1.70
N ALA A 45 7.88 19.32 2.47
CA ALA A 45 8.24 20.67 2.82
C ALA A 45 8.99 20.60 4.16
N THR A 46 10.26 20.97 4.13
CA THR A 46 11.15 21.15 5.28
C THR A 46 10.55 22.20 6.22
N TRP A 47 10.16 21.81 7.44
CA TRP A 47 9.83 22.75 8.51
C TRP A 47 11.01 22.84 9.47
N ALA A 48 11.75 23.95 9.37
CA ALA A 48 12.73 24.34 10.36
C ALA A 48 12.01 24.89 11.60
N THR A 49 12.31 24.29 12.74
CA THR A 49 11.79 24.67 14.06
C THR A 49 12.42 26.00 14.51
N CYS A 50 11.63 27.07 14.59
CA CYS A 50 12.00 28.28 15.33
C CYS A 50 11.22 28.31 16.64
N ALA A 51 11.94 28.10 17.74
CA ALA A 51 11.45 28.16 19.11
C ALA A 51 11.14 29.62 19.50
N SER A 52 9.92 29.85 20.01
CA SER A 52 9.57 31.08 20.72
C SER A 52 9.86 30.91 22.21
N ALA A 53 10.70 31.81 22.72
CA ALA A 53 11.09 31.94 24.11
C ALA A 53 9.99 32.59 24.96
N SER A 54 9.85 32.10 26.19
CA SER A 54 9.27 32.84 27.31
C SER A 54 9.85 32.29 28.62
N GLY A 55 10.72 33.07 29.27
CA GLY A 55 11.01 32.97 30.71
C GLY A 55 10.10 33.93 31.49
N PRO A 56 10.41 34.31 32.76
CA PRO A 56 11.48 33.84 33.65
C PRO A 56 11.02 33.61 35.12
N ALA A 57 11.86 32.94 35.93
CA ALA A 57 12.04 33.08 37.40
C ALA A 57 12.93 31.91 37.87
N SER A 58 13.87 31.98 38.82
CA SER A 58 14.40 32.99 39.73
C SER A 58 15.71 32.40 40.32
N ARG A 59 16.68 33.26 40.67
CA ARG A 59 18.03 32.90 41.14
C ARG A 59 18.12 32.57 42.65
N SER A 60 18.85 31.49 42.98
CA SER A 60 19.84 31.28 44.10
C SER A 60 19.38 31.35 45.58
N PRO A 61 20.17 30.92 46.61
CA PRO A 61 21.54 30.36 46.60
C PRO A 61 21.90 29.19 47.60
N ARG A 62 23.04 28.54 47.29
CA ARG A 62 24.16 28.05 48.16
C ARG A 62 24.03 26.98 49.28
N ALA A 63 25.15 26.22 49.36
CA ALA A 63 25.75 25.43 50.46
C ALA A 63 25.22 23.98 50.61
N ARG A 64 26.02 22.93 50.87
CA ARG A 64 27.24 22.80 51.68
C ARG A 64 27.91 21.42 51.41
N GLU A 65 29.23 21.35 51.47
CA GLU A 65 30.00 20.09 51.57
C GLU A 65 29.75 19.36 52.91
N VAL A 66 29.76 18.02 52.89
CA VAL A 66 30.16 17.16 54.02
C VAL A 66 30.89 15.92 53.49
N ARG A 67 32.01 15.57 54.14
CA ARG A 67 32.96 14.48 53.88
C ARG A 67 32.58 13.14 54.53
N GLY A 68 33.20 12.06 54.02
CA GLY A 68 33.55 10.82 54.73
C GLY A 68 32.74 9.60 54.30
N SER A 69 33.26 8.38 54.15
CA SER A 69 34.58 7.79 54.37
C SER A 69 34.54 6.29 53.97
N GLY A 70 35.70 5.72 53.57
CA GLY A 70 35.95 4.26 53.50
C GLY A 70 35.81 3.65 52.09
N SER A 71 36.66 2.78 51.57
CA SER A 71 37.81 2.05 52.13
C SER A 71 38.78 1.60 51.01
N GLU A 72 40.04 1.48 51.40
CA GLU A 72 41.02 0.43 51.02
C GLU A 72 41.45 0.20 49.55
N ARG A 73 42.73 0.54 49.30
CA ARG A 73 43.62 -0.11 48.31
C ARG A 73 44.45 -1.19 49.01
N PRO A 74 44.97 -2.18 48.25
CA PRO A 74 46.44 -2.21 48.06
C PRO A 74 46.83 -2.63 46.61
N PRO A 75 48.10 -2.98 46.27
CA PRO A 75 49.09 -2.02 45.77
C PRO A 75 49.64 -2.34 44.36
N ARG A 76 50.38 -1.39 43.80
CA ARG A 76 51.16 -1.50 42.55
C ARG A 76 52.46 -2.30 42.76
N ARG A 77 52.85 -3.09 41.75
CA ARG A 77 54.26 -3.33 41.37
C ARG A 77 54.41 -3.45 39.85
N ASP A 78 55.54 -2.94 39.39
CA ASP A 78 55.96 -2.62 38.02
C ASP A 78 56.83 -3.79 37.43
N PRO A 79 57.52 -3.68 36.28
CA PRO A 79 57.27 -4.49 35.09
C PRO A 79 58.43 -5.42 34.71
N SER A 80 58.17 -6.59 34.13
CA SER A 80 59.06 -7.28 33.17
C SER A 80 58.50 -8.65 32.78
N GLY A 81 58.26 -8.84 31.49
CA GLY A 81 57.78 -10.11 30.95
C GLY A 81 57.43 -9.96 29.49
N ARG A 82 58.45 -9.99 28.62
CA ARG A 82 58.25 -10.15 27.18
C ARG A 82 57.55 -11.49 26.93
N ALA A 83 56.27 -11.43 26.55
CA ALA A 83 55.60 -12.51 25.83
C ALA A 83 55.22 -11.98 24.44
N ARG A 84 55.64 -12.72 23.41
CA ARG A 84 55.55 -12.38 22.00
C ARG A 84 54.10 -12.22 21.55
N THR A 85 53.78 -11.09 20.92
CA THR A 85 52.57 -10.90 20.10
C THR A 85 52.67 -11.76 18.84
N PRO A 86 51.65 -12.57 18.50
CA PRO A 86 51.51 -13.06 17.13
C PRO A 86 50.98 -11.93 16.23
N SER A 87 51.66 -11.70 15.11
CA SER A 87 51.27 -10.75 14.07
C SER A 87 49.87 -11.06 13.51
N PRO A 88 49.09 -10.05 13.09
CA PRO A 88 47.78 -10.27 12.49
C PRO A 88 47.94 -10.93 11.11
N THR A 89 47.31 -12.09 10.93
CA THR A 89 47.15 -12.75 9.64
C THR A 89 46.33 -11.83 8.71
N PRO A 90 46.71 -11.64 7.44
CA PRO A 90 45.94 -10.85 6.49
C PRO A 90 44.53 -11.43 6.36
N GLY A 91 43.53 -10.55 6.37
CA GLY A 91 42.12 -10.88 6.32
C GLY A 91 41.81 -11.93 5.25
N MET A 92 41.26 -13.05 5.71
CA MET A 92 40.52 -13.96 4.85
C MET A 92 39.36 -13.15 4.27
N ALA A 93 39.46 -12.77 3.00
CA ALA A 93 38.32 -12.28 2.25
C ALA A 93 37.23 -13.34 2.37
N VAL A 94 36.14 -13.00 3.07
CA VAL A 94 34.92 -13.80 3.08
C VAL A 94 34.53 -13.94 1.61
N PRO A 95 34.43 -15.16 1.06
CA PRO A 95 34.01 -15.31 -0.32
C PRO A 95 32.63 -14.67 -0.47
N PRO A 96 32.34 -13.94 -1.56
CA PRO A 96 31.00 -13.42 -1.77
C PRO A 96 30.04 -14.61 -1.71
N ARG A 97 29.09 -14.59 -0.76
CA ARG A 97 28.01 -15.57 -0.74
C ARG A 97 27.37 -15.49 -2.12
N ARG A 98 27.49 -16.59 -2.88
CA ARG A 98 26.70 -16.75 -4.10
C ARG A 98 25.26 -16.88 -3.63
N TYR A 99 24.53 -15.77 -3.70
CA TYR A 99 23.10 -15.79 -3.56
C TYR A 99 22.54 -16.85 -4.53
N PRO A 100 21.56 -17.66 -4.11
CA PRO A 100 20.83 -18.50 -5.06
C PRO A 100 20.31 -17.63 -6.21
N PRO A 101 20.05 -18.22 -7.40
CA PRO A 101 19.63 -17.44 -8.57
C PRO A 101 18.49 -16.50 -8.21
N ALA A 102 18.57 -15.27 -8.73
CA ALA A 102 17.61 -14.19 -8.57
C ALA A 102 16.16 -14.70 -8.46
N MET A 103 15.61 -14.71 -7.25
CA MET A 103 14.24 -15.14 -7.02
C MET A 103 13.61 -14.32 -5.90
N ILE A 104 12.40 -13.86 -6.19
CA ILE A 104 11.50 -13.28 -5.20
C ILE A 104 10.87 -14.43 -4.41
N GLU A 105 10.99 -14.41 -3.08
CA GLU A 105 10.25 -15.33 -2.23
C GLU A 105 8.89 -14.73 -1.88
N TRP A 106 7.81 -15.39 -2.31
CA TRP A 106 6.45 -15.01 -1.98
C TRP A 106 5.95 -15.86 -0.81
N ILE A 107 5.63 -15.22 0.31
CA ILE A 107 5.15 -15.86 1.54
C ILE A 107 3.75 -15.33 1.83
N VAL A 108 2.79 -16.22 2.03
CA VAL A 108 1.38 -15.83 2.25
C VAL A 108 0.82 -16.50 3.50
N ALA A 109 -0.10 -15.81 4.17
CA ALA A 109 -0.83 -16.36 5.30
C ALA A 109 -2.20 -15.67 5.43
N ASP A 110 -3.15 -16.33 6.07
CA ASP A 110 -4.48 -15.79 6.38
C ASP A 110 -4.53 -14.97 7.68
N ASP A 111 -3.41 -14.90 8.39
CA ASP A 111 -3.19 -14.09 9.58
C ASP A 111 -1.84 -13.37 9.47
N VAL A 112 -1.74 -12.17 10.04
CA VAL A 112 -0.52 -11.36 9.97
C VAL A 112 0.58 -11.88 10.92
N ARG A 113 0.22 -12.57 12.00
CA ARG A 113 1.17 -13.02 13.03
C ARG A 113 2.16 -14.07 12.49
N PRO A 114 1.74 -15.14 11.77
CA PRO A 114 2.69 -16.06 11.13
C PRO A 114 3.63 -15.38 10.14
N LEU A 115 3.18 -14.32 9.46
CA LEU A 115 4.06 -13.53 8.58
C LEU A 115 5.11 -12.78 9.39
N ALA A 116 4.72 -12.18 10.51
CA ALA A 116 5.65 -11.48 11.40
C ALA A 116 6.63 -12.45 12.06
N ASP A 117 6.19 -13.66 12.42
CA ASP A 117 7.06 -14.75 12.90
C ASP A 117 8.12 -15.08 11.85
N ALA A 118 7.69 -15.36 10.62
CA ALA A 118 8.59 -15.69 9.52
C ALA A 118 9.53 -14.54 9.15
N LEU A 119 9.09 -13.28 9.26
CA LEU A 119 9.97 -12.13 9.08
C LEU A 119 10.99 -12.02 10.21
N ALA A 120 10.58 -12.22 11.47
CA ALA A 120 11.50 -12.20 12.60
C ALA A 120 12.59 -13.27 12.45
N ASP A 121 12.23 -14.49 12.04
CA ASP A 121 13.19 -15.57 11.77
C ASP A 121 14.24 -15.18 10.72
N VAL A 122 13.84 -14.43 9.69
CA VAL A 122 14.75 -13.90 8.67
C VAL A 122 15.71 -12.86 9.26
N LEU A 123 15.22 -11.99 10.14
CA LEU A 123 15.98 -10.89 10.74
C LEU A 123 16.94 -11.33 11.86
N VAL A 124 16.85 -12.58 12.33
CA VAL A 124 17.81 -13.15 13.29
C VAL A 124 19.21 -13.26 12.68
N GLU A 125 19.31 -13.56 11.38
CA GLU A 125 20.57 -13.50 10.64
C GLU A 125 20.85 -12.03 10.26
N PRO A 126 21.94 -11.41 10.77
CA PRO A 126 22.26 -10.02 10.48
C PRO A 126 22.74 -9.84 9.04
N LEU A 127 22.63 -8.61 8.53
CA LEU A 127 23.21 -8.22 7.24
C LEU A 127 24.75 -8.33 7.27
N SER A 128 25.34 -8.46 6.07
CA SER A 128 26.79 -8.52 5.90
C SER A 128 27.52 -7.26 6.37
N ASP A 129 26.91 -6.09 6.21
CA ASP A 129 27.36 -4.83 6.82
C ASP A 129 26.61 -4.60 8.14
N PRO A 130 27.30 -4.59 9.29
CA PRO A 130 26.66 -4.41 10.60
C PRO A 130 26.01 -3.03 10.78
N MET A 131 26.38 -2.03 9.97
CA MET A 131 25.79 -0.68 10.04
C MET A 131 24.67 -0.48 9.03
N ALA A 132 24.50 -1.38 8.06
CA ALA A 132 23.40 -1.30 7.11
C ALA A 132 22.06 -1.49 7.82
N ALA A 133 21.09 -0.64 7.49
CA ALA A 133 19.75 -0.75 8.04
C ALA A 133 18.95 -1.84 7.32
N GLU A 134 18.18 -2.63 8.07
CA GLU A 134 17.19 -3.53 7.50
C GLU A 134 16.11 -2.72 6.80
N TRP A 135 15.67 -3.16 5.62
CA TRP A 135 14.70 -2.42 4.82
C TRP A 135 13.43 -3.24 4.62
N ILE A 136 12.34 -2.74 5.20
CA ILE A 136 11.06 -3.47 5.28
C ILE A 136 9.93 -2.53 4.85
N ALA A 137 9.46 -2.64 3.60
CA ALA A 137 8.35 -1.82 3.15
C ALA A 137 7.01 -2.28 3.75
N VAL A 138 6.22 -1.32 4.25
CA VAL A 138 4.90 -1.54 4.85
C VAL A 138 3.84 -0.66 4.19
N PRO A 139 2.59 -1.13 4.02
CA PRO A 139 1.58 -0.41 3.24
C PRO A 139 0.98 0.81 3.95
N THR A 140 1.03 0.86 5.29
CA THR A 140 0.36 1.88 6.10
C THR A 140 1.18 2.24 7.34
N GLU A 141 0.93 3.43 7.90
CA GLU A 141 1.53 3.84 9.17
C GLU A 141 1.11 2.96 10.34
N GLY A 142 -0.13 2.46 10.34
CA GLY A 142 -0.61 1.50 11.34
C GLY A 142 0.22 0.21 11.31
N MET A 143 0.46 -0.34 10.11
CA MET A 143 1.30 -1.54 9.95
C MET A 143 2.76 -1.26 10.34
N ARG A 144 3.30 -0.08 9.99
CA ARG A 144 4.64 0.36 10.43
C ARG A 144 4.78 0.30 11.94
N ARG A 145 3.85 0.92 12.66
CA ARG A 145 3.89 0.99 14.13
C ARG A 145 3.70 -0.40 14.73
N TRP A 146 2.70 -1.15 14.27
CA TRP A 146 2.43 -2.50 14.76
C TRP A 146 3.63 -3.42 14.57
N LEU A 147 4.17 -3.49 13.35
CA LEU A 147 5.30 -4.38 13.05
C LEU A 147 6.54 -4.01 13.86
N ARG A 148 6.82 -2.72 14.03
CA ARG A 148 7.94 -2.27 14.86
C ARG A 148 7.80 -2.75 16.31
N LEU A 149 6.61 -2.61 16.89
CA LEU A 149 6.36 -3.06 18.27
C LEU A 149 6.40 -4.59 18.38
N ASP A 150 5.84 -5.31 17.40
CA ASP A 150 5.83 -6.77 17.38
C ASP A 150 7.24 -7.35 17.25
N LEU A 151 8.05 -6.84 16.33
CA LEU A 151 9.46 -7.22 16.18
C LEU A 151 10.28 -6.89 17.44
N ALA A 152 10.03 -5.75 18.08
CA ALA A 152 10.73 -5.38 19.32
C ALA A 152 10.49 -6.37 20.46
N ARG A 153 9.32 -7.01 20.53
CA ARG A 153 9.04 -8.01 21.56
C ARG A 153 9.81 -9.31 21.35
N ARG A 154 10.30 -9.57 20.14
CA ARG A 154 10.82 -10.89 19.71
C ARG A 154 12.32 -10.88 19.45
N LEU A 155 12.78 -9.90 18.69
CA LEU A 155 14.19 -9.82 18.29
C LEU A 155 15.06 -9.53 19.52
N GLY A 156 16.02 -10.40 19.79
CA GLY A 156 16.92 -10.27 20.94
C GLY A 156 16.27 -10.53 22.31
N ALA A 157 15.06 -11.10 22.36
CA ALA A 157 14.41 -11.49 23.61
C ALA A 157 15.19 -12.60 24.34
N THR A 158 15.23 -12.55 25.67
CA THR A 158 16.01 -13.50 26.49
C THR A 158 15.45 -14.93 26.41
N SER A 159 14.15 -15.06 26.18
CA SER A 159 13.46 -16.33 25.93
C SER A 159 12.22 -16.10 25.06
N PRO A 160 11.67 -17.14 24.39
CA PRO A 160 10.48 -17.00 23.56
C PRO A 160 9.23 -16.49 24.31
N GLU A 161 9.18 -16.67 25.63
CA GLU A 161 8.06 -16.26 26.49
C GLU A 161 8.21 -14.82 27.01
N ARG A 162 9.37 -14.18 26.82
CA ARG A 162 9.63 -12.82 27.28
C ARG A 162 9.54 -11.83 26.14
N ALA A 163 9.01 -10.65 26.47
CA ALA A 163 8.88 -9.51 25.56
C ALA A 163 9.95 -8.43 25.85
N ASP A 164 11.17 -8.84 26.21
CA ASP A 164 12.29 -7.98 26.60
C ASP A 164 13.30 -7.71 25.46
N GLY A 165 12.89 -7.96 24.22
CA GLY A 165 13.69 -7.74 23.03
C GLY A 165 13.86 -6.26 22.64
N ILE A 166 14.53 -6.05 21.49
CA ILE A 166 14.77 -4.75 20.88
C ILE A 166 14.76 -4.85 19.36
N VAL A 167 14.16 -3.86 18.70
CA VAL A 167 14.32 -3.62 17.26
C VAL A 167 15.04 -2.28 17.06
N ALA A 168 16.16 -2.31 16.36
CA ALA A 168 16.99 -1.15 16.07
C ALA A 168 17.53 -1.22 14.64
N ASN A 169 17.89 -0.07 14.07
CA ASN A 169 18.42 0.05 12.71
C ASN A 169 17.53 -0.61 11.62
N VAL A 170 16.21 -0.44 11.72
CA VAL A 170 15.25 -0.92 10.72
C VAL A 170 14.52 0.26 10.10
N GLU A 171 14.63 0.40 8.79
CA GLU A 171 13.84 1.33 7.99
C GLU A 171 12.53 0.67 7.55
N LEU A 172 11.43 1.37 7.80
CA LEU A 172 10.07 0.90 7.47
C LEU A 172 9.39 1.80 6.43
N PRO A 173 9.93 1.95 5.20
CA PRO A 173 9.37 2.85 4.19
C PRO A 173 8.04 2.33 3.62
N PHE A 174 7.39 3.14 2.78
CA PHE A 174 6.27 2.67 1.96
C PHE A 174 6.79 2.01 0.67
N PRO A 175 6.07 1.05 0.06
CA PRO A 175 6.55 0.33 -1.13
C PRO A 175 6.97 1.23 -2.31
N ASP A 176 6.35 2.40 -2.44
CA ASP A 176 6.70 3.40 -3.46
C ASP A 176 8.16 3.86 -3.40
N ARG A 177 8.79 3.79 -2.23
CA ARG A 177 10.19 4.16 -2.04
C ARG A 177 11.15 3.35 -2.88
N LEU A 178 10.83 2.08 -3.17
CA LEU A 178 11.66 1.26 -4.05
C LEU A 178 11.71 1.86 -5.47
N ARG A 179 10.56 2.30 -5.99
CA ARG A 179 10.50 2.99 -7.29
C ARG A 179 11.27 4.31 -7.25
N GLN A 180 11.10 5.07 -6.16
CA GLN A 180 11.77 6.35 -5.97
C GLN A 180 13.30 6.18 -5.96
N ALA A 181 13.83 5.17 -5.26
CA ALA A 181 15.26 4.89 -5.20
C ALA A 181 15.87 4.66 -6.60
N VAL A 182 15.18 3.90 -7.46
CA VAL A 182 15.61 3.68 -8.86
C VAL A 182 15.61 4.99 -9.66
N ILE A 183 14.56 5.82 -9.51
CA ILE A 183 14.47 7.13 -10.18
C ILE A 183 15.57 8.07 -9.69
N GLU A 184 15.84 8.09 -8.39
CA GLU A 184 16.87 8.93 -7.75
C GLU A 184 18.27 8.53 -8.20
N ALA A 185 18.58 7.23 -8.24
CA ALA A 185 19.84 6.70 -8.76
C ALA A 185 20.07 7.11 -10.23
N GLU A 186 19.05 6.93 -11.08
CA GLU A 186 19.13 7.30 -12.50
C GLU A 186 19.33 8.81 -12.69
N ARG A 187 18.69 9.64 -11.86
CA ARG A 187 18.85 11.09 -11.86
C ARG A 187 20.24 11.52 -11.41
N ALA A 188 20.76 10.95 -10.33
CA ALA A 188 22.09 11.26 -9.81
C ALA A 188 23.16 11.01 -10.87
N GLU A 189 23.12 9.84 -11.51
CA GLU A 189 24.07 9.48 -12.56
C GLU A 189 23.94 10.37 -13.81
N ARG A 190 22.72 10.78 -14.19
CA ARG A 190 22.51 11.77 -15.26
C ARG A 190 23.12 13.12 -14.90
N ALA A 191 22.93 13.58 -13.68
CA ALA A 191 23.49 14.85 -13.22
C ALA A 191 25.02 14.83 -13.24
N GLU A 192 25.63 13.72 -12.81
CA GLU A 192 27.08 13.52 -12.92
C GLU A 192 27.58 13.50 -14.37
N ARG A 193 26.85 12.83 -15.28
CA ARG A 193 27.19 12.80 -16.71
C ARG A 193 27.10 14.20 -17.34
N ALA A 194 26.06 14.98 -17.01
CA ALA A 194 25.91 16.35 -17.49
C ALA A 194 27.00 17.28 -16.93
N GLY A 195 27.32 17.14 -15.63
CA GLY A 195 28.41 17.88 -14.99
C GLY A 195 29.78 17.61 -15.62
N ARG A 196 30.06 16.34 -15.95
CA ARG A 196 31.28 15.94 -16.70
C ARG A 196 31.32 16.50 -18.12
N ALA A 197 30.16 16.69 -18.77
CA ALA A 197 30.05 17.24 -20.12
C ALA A 197 30.18 18.78 -20.18
N GLY A 198 30.51 19.46 -19.08
CA GLY A 198 30.65 20.92 -19.04
C GLY A 198 29.34 21.70 -19.20
N GLN A 199 28.20 21.00 -19.23
CA GLN A 199 26.87 21.59 -19.22
C GLN A 199 26.58 21.95 -17.76
N GLY A 200 26.76 23.23 -17.41
CA GLY A 200 26.81 23.70 -16.03
C GLY A 200 25.80 23.04 -15.07
N ALA A 201 26.28 22.61 -13.90
CA ALA A 201 25.54 21.89 -12.86
C ALA A 201 24.22 22.56 -12.42
N ARG A 202 24.00 23.83 -12.77
CA ARG A 202 22.75 24.58 -12.51
C ARG A 202 21.52 24.02 -13.24
N GLY A 203 21.69 23.27 -14.34
CA GLY A 203 20.56 22.64 -15.07
C GLY A 203 20.25 21.20 -14.66
N ALA A 204 21.20 20.50 -14.02
CA ALA A 204 21.02 19.10 -13.62
C ALA A 204 20.46 18.95 -12.19
N ALA A 205 20.66 19.97 -11.35
CA ALA A 205 20.10 20.04 -9.99
C ALA A 205 18.63 20.53 -9.95
N THR A 206 18.02 20.81 -11.09
CA THR A 206 16.60 21.23 -11.13
C THR A 206 15.67 20.05 -10.87
N ALA A 207 14.56 20.32 -10.17
CA ALA A 207 13.47 19.36 -9.99
C ALA A 207 13.06 18.72 -11.34
N ASP A 208 12.63 17.45 -11.32
CA ASP A 208 12.25 16.74 -12.56
C ASP A 208 11.14 17.53 -13.27
N PRO A 209 11.31 17.92 -14.54
CA PRO A 209 10.28 18.67 -15.26
C PRO A 209 8.95 17.90 -15.38
N TRP A 210 9.00 16.57 -15.22
CA TRP A 210 7.84 15.71 -15.17
C TRP A 210 7.21 15.56 -13.79
N ALA A 211 7.87 16.05 -12.73
CA ALA A 211 7.25 16.12 -11.42
C ALA A 211 5.99 17.00 -11.51
N VAL A 212 4.99 16.65 -10.70
CA VAL A 212 3.65 17.24 -10.82
C VAL A 212 3.66 18.76 -10.72
N ALA A 213 4.49 19.34 -9.85
CA ALA A 213 4.55 20.79 -9.68
C ALA A 213 5.07 21.52 -10.95
N PRO A 214 6.24 21.20 -11.51
CA PRO A 214 6.66 21.70 -12.83
C PRO A 214 5.67 21.39 -13.96
N LEU A 215 5.17 20.15 -14.04
CA LEU A 215 4.23 19.72 -15.08
C LEU A 215 2.92 20.53 -15.04
N THR A 216 2.47 20.93 -13.85
CA THR A 216 1.29 21.81 -13.68
C THR A 216 1.48 23.12 -14.43
N TRP A 217 2.66 23.74 -14.37
CA TRP A 217 2.93 24.99 -15.08
C TRP A 217 3.04 24.81 -16.59
N THR A 218 3.65 23.72 -17.05
CA THR A 218 3.69 23.36 -18.48
C THR A 218 2.28 23.19 -19.03
N VAL A 219 1.44 22.41 -18.34
CA VAL A 219 0.05 22.18 -18.74
C VAL A 219 -0.75 23.48 -18.67
N TYR A 220 -0.55 24.30 -17.63
CA TYR A 220 -1.21 25.59 -17.50
C TYR A 220 -0.96 26.49 -18.71
N SER A 221 0.30 26.63 -19.13
CA SER A 221 0.67 27.43 -20.29
C SER A 221 0.03 26.90 -21.57
N LEU A 222 0.05 25.59 -21.81
CA LEU A 222 -0.59 24.97 -22.97
C LEU A 222 -2.11 25.19 -23.00
N LEU A 223 -2.78 25.08 -21.85
CA LEU A 223 -4.21 25.33 -21.74
C LEU A 223 -4.56 26.81 -21.97
N ARG A 224 -3.71 27.73 -21.49
CA ARG A 224 -3.86 29.17 -21.72
C ARG A 224 -3.69 29.54 -23.19
N GLU A 225 -2.68 28.98 -23.85
CA GLU A 225 -2.42 29.18 -25.29
C GLU A 225 -3.57 28.65 -26.16
N ALA A 226 -4.24 27.58 -25.72
CA ALA A 226 -5.36 26.96 -26.44
C ALA A 226 -6.75 27.44 -25.99
N ALA A 227 -6.83 28.43 -25.09
CA ALA A 227 -8.10 28.90 -24.55
C ALA A 227 -9.02 29.42 -25.68
N GLY A 228 -10.27 28.96 -25.69
CA GLY A 228 -11.24 29.31 -26.75
C GLY A 228 -11.05 28.56 -28.08
N SER A 229 -10.19 27.54 -28.15
CA SER A 229 -10.01 26.67 -29.33
C SER A 229 -10.51 25.24 -29.08
N ASP A 230 -10.86 24.48 -30.13
CA ASP A 230 -11.23 23.05 -30.00
C ASP A 230 -10.01 22.10 -29.85
N ARG A 231 -8.79 22.64 -29.70
CA ARG A 231 -7.55 21.84 -29.72
C ARG A 231 -7.55 20.73 -28.66
N TYR A 232 -8.01 21.06 -27.45
CA TYR A 232 -8.12 20.16 -26.30
C TYR A 232 -9.58 19.90 -25.87
N GLY A 233 -10.54 20.17 -26.76
CA GLY A 233 -11.98 20.02 -26.50
C GLY A 233 -12.44 20.80 -25.25
N PRO A 234 -13.22 20.20 -24.33
CA PRO A 234 -13.85 20.91 -23.22
C PRO A 234 -12.83 21.48 -22.19
N LEU A 235 -11.56 21.10 -22.28
CA LEU A 235 -10.52 21.68 -21.42
C LEU A 235 -10.07 23.08 -21.85
N ALA A 236 -10.40 23.51 -23.05
CA ALA A 236 -10.11 24.86 -23.53
C ALA A 236 -11.13 25.90 -23.05
N GLU A 237 -12.22 25.47 -22.39
CA GLU A 237 -13.27 26.33 -21.86
C GLU A 237 -13.40 26.18 -20.35
N LEU A 238 -13.35 27.29 -19.60
CA LEU A 238 -13.34 27.29 -18.14
C LEU A 238 -14.77 27.52 -17.59
N PRO A 239 -15.33 26.60 -16.78
CA PRO A 239 -16.59 26.81 -16.09
C PRO A 239 -16.53 27.99 -15.14
N PRO A 240 -17.67 28.65 -14.85
CA PRO A 240 -17.76 29.68 -13.81
C PRO A 240 -17.20 29.17 -12.47
N GLY A 241 -16.34 29.96 -11.84
CA GLY A 241 -15.71 29.63 -10.54
C GLY A 241 -14.53 28.65 -10.61
N ALA A 242 -14.25 28.03 -11.77
CA ALA A 242 -13.05 27.22 -11.94
C ALA A 242 -11.82 28.09 -12.21
N THR A 243 -10.62 27.59 -11.90
CA THR A 243 -9.34 28.25 -12.22
C THR A 243 -8.52 27.42 -13.20
N TRP A 244 -7.79 28.10 -14.09
CA TRP A 244 -6.86 27.45 -15.01
C TRP A 244 -5.78 26.66 -14.26
N PHE A 245 -5.29 27.19 -13.14
CA PHE A 245 -4.34 26.48 -12.27
C PHE A 245 -4.92 25.18 -11.72
N GLY A 246 -6.12 25.21 -11.12
CA GLY A 246 -6.74 24.02 -10.54
C GLY A 246 -7.01 22.94 -11.59
N ARG A 247 -7.38 23.33 -12.81
CA ARG A 247 -7.52 22.43 -13.95
C ARG A 247 -6.17 21.83 -14.37
N ALA A 248 -5.16 22.66 -14.56
CA ALA A 248 -3.82 22.22 -14.94
C ALA A 248 -3.23 21.25 -13.92
N ARG A 249 -3.41 21.54 -12.62
CA ARG A 249 -2.97 20.66 -11.53
C ARG A 249 -3.65 19.29 -11.62
N ARG A 250 -4.97 19.25 -11.80
CA ARG A 250 -5.72 18.00 -11.93
C ARG A 250 -5.28 17.16 -13.14
N VAL A 251 -4.89 17.81 -14.24
CA VAL A 251 -4.34 17.14 -15.43
C VAL A 251 -2.91 16.65 -15.18
N ALA A 252 -2.06 17.44 -14.53
CA ALA A 252 -0.71 17.00 -14.14
C ALA A 252 -0.77 15.78 -13.21
N ASP A 253 -1.66 15.79 -12.20
CA ASP A 253 -1.92 14.63 -11.33
C ASP A 253 -2.43 13.42 -12.13
N LEU A 254 -3.19 13.64 -13.21
CA LEU A 254 -3.66 12.55 -14.06
C LEU A 254 -2.51 11.91 -14.84
N PHE A 255 -1.64 12.72 -15.42
CA PHE A 255 -0.47 12.24 -16.17
C PHE A 255 0.54 11.53 -15.26
N ASP A 256 0.77 12.02 -14.04
CA ASP A 256 1.58 11.34 -13.03
C ASP A 256 1.01 9.96 -12.65
N ARG A 257 -0.31 9.88 -12.45
CA ARG A 257 -0.99 8.58 -12.24
C ARG A 257 -0.89 7.65 -13.44
N TYR A 258 -0.91 8.18 -14.68
CA TYR A 258 -0.68 7.37 -15.87
C TYR A 258 0.75 6.85 -15.93
N ALA A 259 1.74 7.69 -15.64
CA ALA A 259 3.14 7.28 -15.60
C ALA A 259 3.38 6.13 -14.61
N THR A 260 2.64 6.12 -13.50
CA THR A 260 2.79 5.11 -12.46
C THR A 260 1.94 3.85 -12.67
N ARG A 261 0.67 3.99 -13.09
CA ARG A 261 -0.29 2.86 -13.16
C ARG A 261 -0.55 2.32 -14.57
N ARG A 262 -0.15 3.06 -15.60
CA ARG A 262 -0.36 2.72 -17.02
C ARG A 262 0.82 3.21 -17.86
N PRO A 263 2.07 2.84 -17.53
CA PRO A 263 3.25 3.34 -18.24
C PRO A 263 3.16 3.07 -19.76
N GLU A 264 2.59 1.93 -20.16
CA GLU A 264 2.42 1.50 -21.55
C GLU A 264 1.54 2.46 -22.36
N LEU A 265 0.58 3.13 -21.69
CA LEU A 265 -0.24 4.18 -22.32
C LEU A 265 0.65 5.33 -22.77
N LEU A 266 1.52 5.81 -21.88
CA LEU A 266 2.38 6.94 -22.15
C LEU A 266 3.51 6.58 -23.12
N GLU A 267 4.04 5.35 -23.08
CA GLU A 267 5.00 4.86 -24.07
C GLU A 267 4.39 4.81 -25.48
N ARG A 268 3.17 4.31 -25.62
CA ARG A 268 2.45 4.31 -26.92
C ARG A 268 2.19 5.73 -27.40
N TRP A 269 1.85 6.64 -26.48
CA TRP A 269 1.68 8.04 -26.81
C TRP A 269 3.01 8.69 -27.22
N ALA A 270 4.12 8.33 -26.58
CA ALA A 270 5.47 8.77 -26.95
C ALA A 270 5.80 8.35 -28.39
N ALA A 271 5.44 7.12 -28.76
CA ALA A 271 5.53 6.58 -30.11
C ALA A 271 4.47 7.14 -31.10
N ASN A 272 3.77 8.21 -30.73
CA ASN A 272 2.74 8.90 -31.53
C ASN A 272 1.53 8.01 -31.90
N LYS A 273 1.21 7.01 -31.07
CA LYS A 273 0.03 6.14 -31.25
C LYS A 273 -1.11 6.62 -30.34
N ALA A 274 -2.18 7.16 -30.92
CA ALA A 274 -3.36 7.65 -30.19
C ALA A 274 -4.29 6.50 -29.74
N VAL A 275 -3.78 5.63 -28.88
CA VAL A 275 -4.45 4.41 -28.39
C VAL A 275 -4.53 4.37 -26.86
N ASP A 276 -5.36 3.49 -26.32
CA ASP A 276 -5.43 3.22 -24.89
C ASP A 276 -4.30 2.27 -24.41
N ALA A 277 -4.30 1.95 -23.11
CA ALA A 277 -3.33 1.04 -22.49
C ALA A 277 -3.43 -0.41 -23.02
N PHE A 278 -4.45 -0.73 -23.81
CA PHE A 278 -4.66 -2.04 -24.45
C PHE A 278 -4.43 -2.01 -25.97
N GLY A 279 -4.17 -0.84 -26.55
CA GLY A 279 -3.83 -0.67 -27.97
C GLY A 279 -5.02 -0.32 -28.86
N PHE A 280 -6.20 -0.12 -28.28
CA PHE A 280 -7.39 0.28 -29.02
C PHE A 280 -7.41 1.79 -29.24
N ALA A 281 -7.92 2.23 -30.39
CA ALA A 281 -7.99 3.65 -30.73
C ALA A 281 -8.78 4.46 -29.70
N LEU A 282 -8.25 5.62 -29.31
CA LEU A 282 -8.94 6.53 -28.39
C LEU A 282 -10.20 7.12 -29.03
N ASP A 283 -11.30 7.14 -28.28
CA ASP A 283 -12.52 7.85 -28.67
C ASP A 283 -12.30 9.36 -28.74
N ARG A 284 -13.24 10.08 -29.39
CA ARG A 284 -13.16 11.54 -29.55
C ARG A 284 -13.04 12.27 -28.20
N ALA A 285 -13.70 11.78 -27.16
CA ALA A 285 -13.74 12.41 -25.84
C ALA A 285 -12.41 12.26 -25.06
N ARG A 286 -11.57 11.27 -25.39
CA ARG A 286 -10.28 11.01 -24.74
C ARG A 286 -9.08 11.47 -25.56
N LYS A 287 -9.25 11.74 -26.87
CA LYS A 287 -8.17 12.23 -27.76
C LYS A 287 -7.48 13.50 -27.27
N TRP A 288 -8.15 14.36 -26.48
CA TRP A 288 -7.51 15.54 -25.90
C TRP A 288 -6.34 15.17 -24.99
N GLN A 289 -6.41 14.04 -24.27
CA GLN A 289 -5.38 13.62 -23.31
C GLN A 289 -4.07 13.34 -24.05
N PHE A 290 -4.16 12.54 -25.11
CA PHE A 290 -3.04 12.24 -26.00
C PHE A 290 -2.43 13.52 -26.58
N ARG A 291 -3.25 14.41 -27.14
CA ARG A 291 -2.78 15.67 -27.75
C ARG A 291 -2.10 16.59 -26.73
N LEU A 292 -2.68 16.73 -25.54
CA LEU A 292 -2.16 17.60 -24.48
C LEU A 292 -0.89 17.02 -23.87
N TRP A 293 -0.85 15.72 -23.62
CA TRP A 293 0.34 15.05 -23.12
C TRP A 293 1.51 15.14 -24.11
N ARG A 294 1.26 14.91 -25.40
CA ARG A 294 2.25 15.11 -26.48
C ARG A 294 2.78 16.53 -26.51
N ALA A 295 1.89 17.52 -26.46
CA ALA A 295 2.29 18.92 -26.43
C ALA A 295 3.12 19.26 -25.18
N ALA A 296 2.81 18.66 -24.02
CA ALA A 296 3.60 18.80 -22.81
C ALA A 296 4.98 18.15 -22.96
N ARG A 297 5.07 16.94 -23.51
CA ARG A 297 6.33 16.25 -23.83
C ARG A 297 7.20 17.10 -24.75
N ASP A 298 6.62 17.61 -25.83
CA ASP A 298 7.34 18.41 -26.82
C ASP A 298 7.81 19.75 -26.23
N ARG A 299 7.03 20.37 -25.32
CA ARG A 299 7.41 21.60 -24.59
C ARG A 299 8.50 21.35 -23.55
N ILE A 300 8.47 20.21 -22.85
CA ILE A 300 9.48 19.82 -21.86
C ILE A 300 10.80 19.48 -22.56
N GLY A 301 10.74 18.85 -23.74
CA GLY A 301 11.92 18.52 -24.53
C GLY A 301 12.79 17.40 -23.93
N ASP A 302 12.26 16.64 -22.97
CA ASP A 302 12.92 15.51 -22.31
C ASP A 302 12.03 14.25 -22.40
N ILE A 303 12.66 13.08 -22.36
CA ILE A 303 11.96 11.79 -22.35
C ILE A 303 11.15 11.62 -21.07
N SER A 304 9.96 11.02 -21.19
CA SER A 304 9.04 10.91 -20.06
C SER A 304 9.49 9.86 -19.04
N PRO A 305 9.02 9.93 -17.78
CA PRO A 305 9.43 8.98 -16.74
C PRO A 305 9.19 7.52 -17.11
N PRO A 306 8.06 7.10 -17.72
CA PRO A 306 7.88 5.71 -18.16
C PRO A 306 8.91 5.25 -19.19
N GLU A 307 9.21 6.11 -20.19
CA GLU A 307 10.22 5.81 -21.21
C GLU A 307 11.60 5.57 -20.59
N ARG A 308 11.95 6.36 -19.56
CA ARG A 308 13.21 6.20 -18.80
C ARG A 308 13.19 4.95 -17.93
N PHE A 309 12.10 4.75 -17.20
CA PHE A 309 12.03 3.80 -16.11
C PHE A 309 12.25 2.37 -16.58
N ARG A 310 11.70 1.99 -17.75
CA ARG A 310 11.97 0.68 -18.36
C ARG A 310 13.47 0.42 -18.57
N THR A 311 14.19 1.39 -19.16
CA THR A 311 15.64 1.29 -19.32
C THR A 311 16.38 1.31 -17.98
N SER A 312 15.88 2.04 -16.97
CA SER A 312 16.43 1.99 -15.61
C SER A 312 16.33 0.58 -15.03
N LEU A 313 15.18 -0.09 -15.15
CA LEU A 313 14.99 -1.45 -14.66
C LEU A 313 15.93 -2.45 -15.34
N GLU A 314 16.07 -2.39 -16.67
CA GLU A 314 17.03 -3.21 -17.43
C GLU A 314 18.47 -3.00 -16.95
N ARG A 315 18.82 -1.78 -16.53
CA ARG A 315 20.15 -1.46 -15.99
C ARG A 315 20.32 -1.93 -14.54
N VAL A 316 19.29 -1.82 -13.70
CA VAL A 316 19.29 -2.37 -12.34
C VAL A 316 19.48 -3.89 -12.39
N GLN A 317 18.75 -4.56 -13.28
CA GLN A 317 18.80 -6.00 -13.46
C GLN A 317 20.19 -6.49 -13.88
N ARG A 318 20.89 -5.71 -14.73
CA ARG A 318 22.27 -6.00 -15.18
C ARG A 318 23.35 -5.56 -14.18
N GLY A 319 23.00 -4.81 -13.13
CA GLY A 319 23.94 -4.21 -12.19
C GLY A 319 24.64 -2.93 -12.68
N ASP A 320 24.21 -2.37 -13.81
CA ASP A 320 24.79 -1.15 -14.42
C ASP A 320 24.31 0.15 -13.77
N LEU A 321 23.25 0.08 -12.96
CA LEU A 321 22.73 1.21 -12.19
C LEU A 321 22.82 0.86 -10.71
N ALA A 322 23.75 1.52 -10.01
CA ALA A 322 23.88 1.40 -8.57
C ALA A 322 22.68 2.09 -7.90
N VAL A 323 21.87 1.32 -7.19
CA VAL A 323 20.75 1.82 -6.39
C VAL A 323 21.10 1.56 -4.94
N ASP A 324 21.04 2.60 -4.12
CA ASP A 324 21.34 2.55 -2.69
C ASP A 324 20.22 1.79 -1.96
N LEU A 325 20.39 0.46 -1.90
CA LEU A 325 19.47 -0.49 -1.28
C LEU A 325 20.31 -1.55 -0.58
N PRO A 326 19.89 -2.03 0.60
CA PRO A 326 20.59 -3.10 1.29
C PRO A 326 20.50 -4.41 0.52
N GLU A 327 21.31 -5.38 0.94
CA GLU A 327 21.37 -6.71 0.31
C GLU A 327 20.05 -7.49 0.38
N ARG A 328 19.23 -7.21 1.40
CA ARG A 328 17.93 -7.85 1.64
C ARG A 328 16.82 -6.82 1.77
N ILE A 329 15.70 -7.09 1.11
CA ILE A 329 14.50 -6.25 1.04
C ILE A 329 13.30 -7.11 1.42
N ALA A 330 12.55 -6.67 2.43
CA ALA A 330 11.26 -7.26 2.77
C ALA A 330 10.10 -6.35 2.37
N LEU A 331 9.01 -6.93 1.87
CA LEU A 331 7.71 -6.26 1.70
C LEU A 331 6.73 -6.93 2.66
N PHE A 332 6.15 -6.20 3.60
CA PHE A 332 5.37 -6.79 4.68
C PHE A 332 3.91 -6.33 4.69
N GLY A 333 2.99 -7.29 4.84
CA GLY A 333 1.57 -7.04 5.08
C GLY A 333 0.81 -6.52 3.86
N LEU A 334 1.31 -6.79 2.64
CA LEU A 334 0.65 -6.31 1.43
C LEU A 334 -0.61 -7.15 1.11
N THR A 335 -1.76 -6.48 1.01
CA THR A 335 -3.02 -7.08 0.50
C THR A 335 -3.21 -6.85 -1.00
N THR A 336 -2.49 -5.87 -1.56
CA THR A 336 -2.45 -5.50 -2.98
C THR A 336 -1.02 -5.27 -3.43
N LEU A 337 -0.71 -5.49 -4.71
CA LEU A 337 0.54 -5.01 -5.29
C LEU A 337 0.42 -3.53 -5.64
N PRO A 338 1.26 -2.64 -5.06
CA PRO A 338 1.30 -1.24 -5.45
C PRO A 338 1.42 -1.10 -6.96
N THR A 339 0.67 -0.23 -7.60
CA THR A 339 0.79 0.10 -9.04
C THR A 339 0.53 -1.05 -10.05
N GLY A 340 0.37 -2.30 -9.60
CA GLY A 340 0.02 -3.46 -10.44
C GLY A 340 1.24 -4.17 -11.02
N ASP A 341 1.15 -4.59 -12.28
CA ASP A 341 2.22 -5.28 -13.02
C ASP A 341 3.56 -4.51 -13.06
N PRO A 342 3.60 -3.17 -13.21
CA PRO A 342 4.86 -2.42 -13.18
C PRO A 342 5.64 -2.54 -11.86
N PHE A 343 4.97 -2.92 -10.75
CA PHE A 343 5.68 -3.20 -9.51
C PHE A 343 6.31 -4.58 -9.51
N LEU A 344 5.72 -5.55 -10.20
CA LEU A 344 6.37 -6.85 -10.43
C LEU A 344 7.62 -6.68 -11.29
N ASP A 345 7.57 -5.89 -12.37
CA ASP A 345 8.77 -5.52 -13.15
C ASP A 345 9.89 -4.94 -12.27
N LEU A 346 9.51 -4.05 -11.35
CA LEU A 346 10.45 -3.45 -10.41
C LEU A 346 11.06 -4.48 -9.46
N LEU A 347 10.23 -5.35 -8.88
CA LEU A 347 10.72 -6.40 -7.97
C LEU A 347 11.61 -7.40 -8.71
N ASP A 348 11.25 -7.79 -9.94
CA ASP A 348 12.05 -8.69 -10.76
C ASP A 348 13.44 -8.09 -11.02
N ALA A 349 13.50 -6.82 -11.44
CA ALA A 349 14.75 -6.12 -11.69
C ALA A 349 15.63 -6.00 -10.44
N VAL A 350 15.02 -5.69 -9.29
CA VAL A 350 15.73 -5.57 -8.00
C VAL A 350 16.20 -6.94 -7.50
N SER A 351 15.41 -7.99 -7.68
CA SER A 351 15.72 -9.36 -7.24
C SER A 351 16.92 -9.99 -7.94
N ALA A 352 17.32 -9.41 -9.09
CA ALA A 352 18.54 -9.81 -9.80
C ALA A 352 19.83 -9.58 -8.99
N THR A 353 19.78 -8.68 -8.02
CA THR A 353 20.96 -8.18 -7.29
C THR A 353 20.75 -8.08 -5.78
N ARG A 354 19.50 -8.20 -5.30
CA ARG A 354 19.12 -8.15 -3.89
C ARG A 354 18.24 -9.35 -3.57
N GLU A 355 18.26 -9.81 -2.34
CA GLU A 355 17.32 -10.80 -1.84
C GLU A 355 15.97 -10.14 -1.55
N VAL A 356 14.91 -10.56 -2.24
CA VAL A 356 13.58 -9.95 -2.09
C VAL A 356 12.61 -10.96 -1.50
N ARG A 357 12.01 -10.62 -0.35
CA ARG A 357 10.94 -11.41 0.29
C ARG A 357 9.67 -10.59 0.41
N ALA A 358 8.55 -11.18 0.05
CA ALA A 358 7.25 -10.52 0.10
C ALA A 358 6.25 -11.33 0.93
N PHE A 359 5.85 -10.76 2.06
CA PHE A 359 4.89 -11.30 3.02
C PHE A 359 3.51 -10.70 2.75
N LEU A 360 2.61 -11.50 2.17
CA LEU A 360 1.30 -11.03 1.69
C LEU A 360 0.17 -11.61 2.53
N LEU A 361 -0.80 -10.78 2.89
CA LEU A 361 -1.99 -11.23 3.60
C LEU A 361 -3.01 -11.81 2.61
N ASP A 362 -3.44 -13.04 2.86
CA ASP A 362 -4.35 -13.82 2.03
C ASP A 362 -5.59 -14.27 2.83
N PRO A 363 -6.71 -13.55 2.76
CA PRO A 363 -7.89 -13.85 3.57
C PRO A 363 -8.62 -15.14 3.17
N ALA A 364 -8.32 -15.74 2.00
CA ALA A 364 -9.07 -16.87 1.48
C ALA A 364 -8.18 -17.83 0.67
N PRO A 365 -7.28 -18.61 1.31
CA PRO A 365 -6.35 -19.49 0.61
C PRO A 365 -7.01 -20.48 -0.36
N ALA A 366 -8.21 -20.99 -0.04
CA ALA A 366 -8.95 -21.88 -0.93
C ALA A 366 -9.39 -21.19 -2.24
N VAL A 367 -9.81 -19.93 -2.14
CA VAL A 367 -10.17 -19.11 -3.30
C VAL A 367 -8.92 -18.70 -4.07
N THR A 368 -7.81 -18.40 -3.38
CA THR A 368 -6.51 -18.14 -4.02
C THR A 368 -6.09 -19.29 -4.93
N GLU A 369 -6.18 -20.53 -4.44
CA GLU A 369 -5.76 -21.70 -5.23
C GLU A 369 -6.62 -21.86 -6.48
N ALA A 370 -7.94 -21.70 -6.37
CA ALA A 370 -8.85 -21.76 -7.52
C ALA A 370 -8.57 -20.66 -8.56
N LEU A 371 -8.37 -19.42 -8.10
CA LEU A 371 -8.03 -18.28 -8.95
C LEU A 371 -6.67 -18.46 -9.64
N ARG A 372 -5.67 -18.95 -8.88
CA ARG A 372 -4.33 -19.22 -9.39
C ARG A 372 -4.38 -20.31 -10.45
N ALA A 373 -5.01 -21.45 -10.18
CA ALA A 373 -5.15 -22.54 -11.14
C ALA A 373 -5.86 -22.07 -12.43
N HIS A 374 -6.96 -21.31 -12.31
CA HIS A 374 -7.65 -20.73 -13.47
C HIS A 374 -6.74 -19.80 -14.29
N THR A 375 -5.99 -18.92 -13.62
CA THR A 375 -5.11 -17.94 -14.28
C THR A 375 -3.91 -18.62 -14.93
N LEU A 376 -3.32 -19.65 -14.31
CA LEU A 376 -2.23 -20.42 -14.89
C LEU A 376 -2.66 -21.19 -16.15
N ALA A 377 -3.90 -21.70 -16.18
CA ALA A 377 -4.44 -22.40 -17.34
C ALA A 377 -4.69 -21.46 -18.54
N ALA A 378 -5.02 -20.20 -18.29
CA ALA A 378 -5.23 -19.19 -19.31
C ALA A 378 -4.69 -17.82 -18.86
N PRO A 379 -3.35 -17.60 -18.94
CA PRO A 379 -2.74 -16.37 -18.47
C PRO A 379 -3.30 -15.16 -19.23
N PRO A 380 -3.74 -14.11 -18.52
CA PRO A 380 -4.29 -12.94 -19.17
C PRO A 380 -3.21 -12.14 -19.88
N VAL A 381 -3.34 -12.00 -21.20
CA VAL A 381 -2.42 -11.17 -22.01
C VAL A 381 -2.66 -9.67 -21.78
N SER A 382 -3.88 -9.29 -21.37
CA SER A 382 -4.22 -7.97 -20.82
C SER A 382 -5.70 -7.94 -20.41
N LEU A 383 -6.03 -7.71 -19.13
CA LEU A 383 -7.42 -7.71 -18.68
C LEU A 383 -7.96 -6.30 -18.50
N ARG A 384 -8.94 -5.94 -19.33
CA ARG A 384 -9.84 -4.85 -18.97
C ARG A 384 -10.71 -5.31 -17.82
N ARG A 385 -11.03 -4.40 -16.92
CA ARG A 385 -11.96 -4.66 -15.81
C ARG A 385 -13.31 -5.23 -16.27
N ALA A 386 -13.80 -4.82 -17.44
CA ALA A 386 -15.09 -5.27 -17.96
C ALA A 386 -15.05 -6.74 -18.46
N ASP A 387 -13.85 -7.22 -18.81
CA ASP A 387 -13.63 -8.55 -19.39
C ASP A 387 -13.10 -9.52 -18.32
N ASP A 388 -12.93 -9.06 -17.07
CA ASP A 388 -12.48 -9.86 -15.93
C ASP A 388 -13.62 -10.74 -15.38
N ALA A 389 -13.64 -12.00 -15.78
CA ALA A 389 -14.57 -13.02 -15.32
C ALA A 389 -14.15 -13.70 -13.99
N THR A 390 -13.00 -13.36 -13.41
CA THR A 390 -12.50 -14.04 -12.20
C THR A 390 -13.38 -13.81 -10.97
N ALA A 391 -14.25 -12.79 -11.00
CA ALA A 391 -15.27 -12.57 -9.99
C ALA A 391 -16.29 -13.71 -9.89
N ASP A 392 -16.53 -14.44 -10.98
CA ASP A 392 -17.53 -15.51 -11.05
C ASP A 392 -17.00 -16.83 -10.46
N LEU A 393 -15.69 -16.93 -10.25
CA LEU A 393 -15.03 -18.03 -9.53
C LEU A 393 -15.18 -17.89 -8.01
N VAL A 394 -15.63 -16.74 -7.52
CA VAL A 394 -15.78 -16.46 -6.09
C VAL A 394 -17.23 -16.63 -5.68
N THR A 395 -17.51 -17.74 -5.01
CA THR A 395 -18.84 -18.15 -4.52
C THR A 395 -19.31 -17.34 -3.30
N HIS A 396 -18.40 -17.06 -2.36
CA HIS A 396 -18.76 -16.31 -1.14
C HIS A 396 -19.10 -14.84 -1.47
N PRO A 397 -20.30 -14.32 -1.10
CA PRO A 397 -20.78 -13.00 -1.52
C PRO A 397 -19.94 -11.82 -1.02
N LEU A 398 -19.46 -11.87 0.24
CA LEU A 398 -18.56 -10.85 0.78
C LEU A 398 -17.20 -10.83 0.06
N LEU A 399 -16.56 -11.99 -0.17
CA LEU A 399 -15.32 -12.04 -0.96
C LEU A 399 -15.52 -11.55 -2.39
N ARG A 400 -16.64 -11.90 -3.02
CA ARG A 400 -16.95 -11.46 -4.39
C ARG A 400 -17.11 -9.94 -4.48
N SER A 401 -17.73 -9.32 -3.48
CA SER A 401 -18.03 -7.88 -3.47
C SER A 401 -16.89 -7.02 -2.92
N TRP A 402 -16.22 -7.44 -1.84
CA TRP A 402 -15.19 -6.67 -1.13
C TRP A 402 -13.76 -7.13 -1.45
N GLY A 403 -13.58 -8.40 -1.83
CA GLY A 403 -12.27 -9.04 -2.06
C GLY A 403 -11.62 -8.70 -3.40
N ARG A 404 -12.11 -7.70 -4.14
CA ARG A 404 -11.57 -7.35 -5.46
C ARG A 404 -10.08 -7.00 -5.47
N PRO A 405 -9.54 -6.18 -4.55
CA PRO A 405 -8.11 -5.86 -4.56
C PRO A 405 -7.21 -7.07 -4.30
N TYR A 406 -7.65 -7.97 -3.41
CA TYR A 406 -7.00 -9.26 -3.15
C TYR A 406 -7.03 -10.16 -4.39
N ARG A 407 -8.19 -10.28 -5.04
CA ARG A 407 -8.34 -11.07 -6.28
C ARG A 407 -7.43 -10.55 -7.39
N GLU A 408 -7.38 -9.23 -7.59
CA GLU A 408 -6.48 -8.61 -8.58
C GLU A 408 -5.01 -8.92 -8.28
N ARG A 409 -4.58 -8.90 -7.02
CA ARG A 409 -3.24 -9.35 -6.62
C ARG A 409 -2.99 -10.81 -6.99
N THR A 410 -3.90 -11.72 -6.66
CA THR A 410 -3.74 -13.15 -6.95
C THR A 410 -3.62 -13.42 -8.44
N VAL A 411 -4.44 -12.77 -9.27
CA VAL A 411 -4.38 -12.88 -10.74
C VAL A 411 -3.04 -12.36 -11.26
N LEU A 412 -2.56 -11.22 -10.76
CA LEU A 412 -1.26 -10.66 -11.18
C LEU A 412 -0.09 -11.60 -10.81
N LEU A 413 -0.08 -12.15 -9.60
CA LEU A 413 0.97 -13.10 -9.18
C LEU A 413 0.95 -14.39 -9.99
N ALA A 414 -0.23 -14.94 -10.28
CA ALA A 414 -0.36 -16.13 -11.11
C ALA A 414 0.02 -15.87 -12.58
N ALA A 415 -0.32 -14.70 -13.13
CA ALA A 415 0.12 -14.29 -14.47
C ALA A 415 1.65 -14.10 -14.53
N SER A 416 2.24 -13.54 -13.48
CA SER A 416 3.69 -13.43 -13.31
C SER A 416 4.36 -14.80 -13.25
N GLU A 417 3.79 -15.74 -12.51
CA GLU A 417 4.28 -17.12 -12.45
C GLU A 417 4.31 -17.76 -13.85
N ALA A 418 3.21 -17.64 -14.61
CA ALA A 418 3.14 -18.21 -15.95
C ALA A 418 4.03 -17.49 -16.98
N GLY A 419 4.11 -16.15 -16.93
CA GLY A 419 4.79 -15.35 -17.95
C GLY A 419 6.26 -15.07 -17.68
N ARG A 420 6.63 -14.95 -16.40
CA ARG A 420 7.97 -14.54 -15.93
C ARG A 420 8.71 -15.68 -15.22
N GLY A 421 8.03 -16.78 -14.90
CA GLY A 421 8.62 -17.90 -14.17
C GLY A 421 8.89 -17.58 -12.69
N THR A 422 8.20 -16.59 -12.11
CA THR A 422 8.34 -16.29 -10.68
C THR A 422 7.86 -17.46 -9.82
N PRO A 423 8.49 -17.75 -8.66
CA PRO A 423 8.07 -18.85 -7.79
C PRO A 423 6.61 -18.74 -7.33
N ALA A 424 5.97 -19.88 -7.13
CA ALA A 424 4.63 -19.93 -6.53
C ALA A 424 4.66 -19.42 -5.07
N PRO A 425 3.61 -18.74 -4.60
CA PRO A 425 3.53 -18.32 -3.20
C PRO A 425 3.48 -19.49 -2.22
N ARG A 426 4.31 -19.42 -1.17
CA ARG A 426 4.37 -20.39 -0.08
C ARG A 426 3.38 -20.00 1.02
N LEU A 427 2.36 -20.83 1.24
CA LEU A 427 1.38 -20.64 2.31
C LEU A 427 1.96 -21.09 3.66
N LEU A 428 1.94 -20.19 4.65
CA LEU A 428 2.22 -20.50 6.04
C LEU A 428 0.95 -21.02 6.74
N PRO A 429 1.10 -21.95 7.70
CA PRO A 429 -0.02 -22.37 8.52
C PRO A 429 -0.52 -21.18 9.37
N GLY A 430 -1.83 -20.94 9.34
CA GLY A 430 -2.49 -19.99 10.23
C GLY A 430 -2.64 -20.54 11.66
N PRO A 431 -3.13 -19.72 12.61
CA PRO A 431 -3.42 -20.16 13.97
C PRO A 431 -4.45 -21.29 13.98
N VAL A 432 -4.35 -22.18 14.98
CA VAL A 432 -5.36 -23.22 15.23
C VAL A 432 -6.67 -22.54 15.61
N ARG A 433 -7.75 -22.88 14.91
CA ARG A 433 -9.10 -22.35 15.14
C ARG A 433 -10.05 -23.51 15.45
N PRO A 434 -11.13 -23.27 16.21
CA PRO A 434 -12.11 -24.30 16.51
C PRO A 434 -12.77 -24.84 15.23
N ASP A 435 -12.85 -26.16 15.11
CA ASP A 435 -13.60 -26.87 14.07
C ASP A 435 -14.43 -27.99 14.74
N PRO A 436 -15.78 -27.88 14.79
CA PRO A 436 -16.61 -26.89 14.09
C PRO A 436 -16.50 -25.46 14.67
N PRO A 437 -16.87 -24.42 13.90
CA PRO A 437 -16.85 -23.03 14.37
C PRO A 437 -17.74 -22.81 15.61
N ALA A 438 -17.17 -22.21 16.66
CA ALA A 438 -17.84 -22.06 17.96
C ALA A 438 -18.77 -20.83 18.08
N THR A 439 -18.56 -19.81 17.25
CA THR A 439 -19.32 -18.55 17.26
C THR A 439 -19.63 -18.09 15.84
N LEU A 440 -20.54 -17.12 15.68
CA LEU A 440 -20.88 -16.50 14.41
C LEU A 440 -19.65 -15.88 13.74
N LEU A 441 -18.77 -15.21 14.52
CA LEU A 441 -17.51 -14.69 14.00
C LEU A 441 -16.61 -15.81 13.48
N HIS A 442 -16.46 -16.91 14.22
CA HIS A 442 -15.67 -18.05 13.77
C HIS A 442 -16.26 -18.69 12.51
N ARG A 443 -17.59 -18.80 12.41
CA ARG A 443 -18.25 -19.33 11.21
C ARG A 443 -18.01 -18.42 10.00
N LEU A 444 -18.15 -17.11 10.18
CA LEU A 444 -17.85 -16.14 9.12
C LEU A 444 -16.39 -16.23 8.66
N GLN A 445 -15.44 -16.27 9.60
CA GLN A 445 -14.02 -16.41 9.28
C GLN A 445 -13.71 -17.73 8.56
N HIS A 446 -14.32 -18.83 9.00
CA HIS A 446 -14.21 -20.14 8.35
C HIS A 446 -14.75 -20.09 6.92
N ASP A 447 -15.99 -19.63 6.74
CA ASP A 447 -16.65 -19.58 5.43
C ASP A 447 -15.87 -18.68 4.45
N LEU A 448 -15.34 -17.53 4.91
CA LEU A 448 -14.45 -16.68 4.12
C LEU A 448 -13.17 -17.43 3.72
N ARG A 449 -12.46 -18.04 4.67
CA ARG A 449 -11.19 -18.74 4.42
C ARG A 449 -11.35 -19.86 3.38
N HIS A 450 -12.46 -20.59 3.45
CA HIS A 450 -12.76 -21.72 2.59
C HIS A 450 -13.57 -21.35 1.33
N GLY A 451 -13.96 -20.09 1.17
CA GLY A 451 -14.79 -19.64 0.04
C GLY A 451 -16.20 -20.24 0.04
N ILE A 452 -16.72 -20.67 1.18
CA ILE A 452 -18.03 -21.30 1.31
C ILE A 452 -19.10 -20.21 1.32
N ALA A 453 -20.10 -20.31 0.45
CA ALA A 453 -21.24 -19.37 0.53
C ALA A 453 -22.06 -19.65 1.79
N PRO A 454 -22.51 -18.61 2.51
CA PRO A 454 -23.30 -18.81 3.73
C PRO A 454 -24.59 -19.56 3.41
N ALA A 455 -24.90 -20.56 4.23
CA ALA A 455 -26.14 -21.32 4.18
C ALA A 455 -27.01 -20.97 5.40
N PRO A 456 -28.35 -21.16 5.32
CA PRO A 456 -29.25 -20.93 6.46
C PRO A 456 -29.21 -22.10 7.47
N ASP A 457 -28.03 -22.67 7.70
CA ASP A 457 -27.78 -23.83 8.55
C ASP A 457 -27.12 -23.46 9.89
N PHE A 458 -26.86 -22.18 10.12
CA PHE A 458 -26.25 -21.68 11.36
C PHE A 458 -27.32 -21.29 12.39
N THR A 459 -27.26 -21.92 13.56
CA THR A 459 -28.07 -21.55 14.72
C THR A 459 -27.22 -20.68 15.66
N LEU A 460 -27.64 -19.43 15.86
CA LEU A 460 -26.94 -18.51 16.76
C LEU A 460 -27.11 -18.96 18.21
N GLY A 461 -25.99 -19.13 18.93
CA GLY A 461 -26.01 -19.41 20.36
C GLY A 461 -26.62 -18.24 21.15
N PRO A 462 -27.37 -18.49 22.24
CA PRO A 462 -28.05 -17.44 23.00
C PRO A 462 -27.08 -16.41 23.62
N ASP A 463 -25.85 -16.84 23.91
CA ASP A 463 -24.79 -16.02 24.53
C ASP A 463 -23.72 -15.58 23.52
N ASP A 464 -23.91 -15.88 22.23
CA ASP A 464 -22.97 -15.42 21.20
C ASP A 464 -23.09 -13.92 21.00
N ARG A 465 -22.02 -13.20 21.33
CA ARG A 465 -21.87 -11.74 21.18
C ARG A 465 -20.71 -11.37 20.26
N SER A 466 -20.17 -12.35 19.52
CA SER A 466 -18.98 -12.18 18.67
C SER A 466 -19.20 -11.24 17.48
N VAL A 467 -20.45 -11.09 17.02
CA VAL A 467 -20.87 -10.10 16.02
C VAL A 467 -22.16 -9.46 16.48
N GLN A 468 -22.16 -8.14 16.61
CA GLN A 468 -23.31 -7.36 17.09
C GLN A 468 -23.60 -6.19 16.14
N VAL A 469 -24.89 -5.83 16.02
CA VAL A 469 -25.35 -4.71 15.20
C VAL A 469 -26.16 -3.77 16.08
N HIS A 470 -25.70 -2.52 16.23
CA HIS A 470 -26.34 -1.51 17.07
C HIS A 470 -26.94 -0.38 16.22
N ALA A 471 -28.26 -0.23 16.25
CA ALA A 471 -28.95 0.90 15.64
C ALA A 471 -29.16 2.01 16.68
N CYS A 472 -28.63 3.21 16.42
CA CYS A 472 -28.59 4.31 17.39
C CYS A 472 -29.11 5.63 16.79
N HIS A 473 -29.67 6.50 17.64
CA HIS A 473 -30.24 7.80 17.24
C HIS A 473 -29.18 8.91 17.27
N GLY A 474 -28.42 9.05 16.18
CA GLY A 474 -27.40 10.11 16.03
C GLY A 474 -26.03 9.76 16.61
N THR A 475 -25.06 10.66 16.42
CA THR A 475 -23.64 10.41 16.70
C THR A 475 -23.33 10.27 18.19
N SER A 476 -23.89 11.13 19.06
CA SER A 476 -23.67 11.05 20.51
C SER A 476 -24.13 9.71 21.08
N ARG A 477 -25.33 9.25 20.69
CA ARG A 477 -25.86 7.96 21.16
C ARG A 477 -25.05 6.77 20.66
N GLN A 478 -24.48 6.85 19.45
CA GLN A 478 -23.57 5.83 18.95
C GLN A 478 -22.32 5.69 19.83
N VAL A 479 -21.74 6.81 20.27
CA VAL A 479 -20.55 6.80 21.14
C VAL A 479 -20.88 6.28 22.53
N GLU A 480 -22.01 6.68 23.11
CA GLU A 480 -22.47 6.15 24.40
C GLU A 480 -22.65 4.62 24.36
N VAL A 481 -23.36 4.11 23.35
CA VAL A 481 -23.60 2.67 23.19
C VAL A 481 -22.30 1.91 22.93
N LEU A 482 -21.39 2.48 22.13
CA LEU A 482 -20.07 1.88 21.89
C LEU A 482 -19.24 1.80 23.19
N ARG A 483 -19.20 2.89 23.98
CA ARG A 483 -18.51 2.91 25.27
C ARG A 483 -19.06 1.83 26.19
N ASP A 484 -20.38 1.76 26.33
CA ASP A 484 -21.00 0.76 27.21
C ASP A 484 -20.70 -0.66 26.70
N ALA A 485 -20.74 -0.92 25.39
CA ALA A 485 -20.38 -2.22 24.83
C ALA A 485 -18.92 -2.62 25.14
N ILE A 486 -17.96 -1.70 24.99
CA ILE A 486 -16.55 -1.95 25.32
C ILE A 486 -16.37 -2.21 26.82
N LEU A 487 -17.01 -1.42 27.68
CA LEU A 487 -16.91 -1.59 29.13
C LEU A 487 -17.47 -2.94 29.60
N HIS A 488 -18.58 -3.41 29.02
CA HIS A 488 -19.09 -4.75 29.31
C HIS A 488 -18.10 -5.84 28.86
N LEU A 489 -17.53 -5.73 27.65
CA LEU A 489 -16.53 -6.71 27.17
C LEU A 489 -15.30 -6.79 28.08
N LEU A 490 -14.77 -5.64 28.53
CA LEU A 490 -13.63 -5.59 29.45
C LEU A 490 -13.98 -6.10 30.86
N ALA A 491 -15.23 -5.94 31.30
CA ALA A 491 -15.69 -6.46 32.59
C ALA A 491 -15.92 -7.98 32.55
N ASP A 492 -16.40 -8.52 31.42
CA ASP A 492 -16.71 -9.93 31.23
C ASP A 492 -15.46 -10.79 30.98
N ASP A 493 -14.43 -10.24 30.31
CA ASP A 493 -13.18 -10.94 30.00
C ASP A 493 -11.96 -10.21 30.59
N PRO A 494 -11.38 -10.71 31.71
CA PRO A 494 -10.22 -10.08 32.35
C PRO A 494 -8.91 -10.24 31.56
N THR A 495 -8.90 -11.04 30.50
CA THR A 495 -7.73 -11.18 29.60
C THR A 495 -7.70 -10.10 28.54
N LEU A 496 -8.83 -9.43 28.29
CA LEU A 496 -8.93 -8.36 27.31
C LEU A 496 -8.38 -7.06 27.89
N THR A 497 -7.50 -6.41 27.14
CA THR A 497 -6.96 -5.08 27.47
C THR A 497 -7.47 -4.04 26.48
N GLU A 498 -7.33 -2.75 26.82
CA GLU A 498 -7.70 -1.67 25.91
C GLU A 498 -6.87 -1.70 24.61
N ASP A 499 -5.66 -2.24 24.65
CA ASP A 499 -4.78 -2.41 23.47
C ASP A 499 -5.32 -3.44 22.45
N ASP A 500 -6.25 -4.31 22.87
CA ASP A 500 -6.89 -5.32 22.02
C ASP A 500 -8.13 -4.77 21.28
N VAL A 501 -8.56 -3.55 21.61
CA VAL A 501 -9.78 -2.93 21.06
C VAL A 501 -9.45 -1.89 20.00
N VAL A 502 -10.06 -2.02 18.82
CA VAL A 502 -9.95 -1.03 17.74
C VAL A 502 -11.32 -0.46 17.37
N VAL A 503 -11.41 0.87 17.31
CA VAL A 503 -12.60 1.59 16.85
C VAL A 503 -12.28 2.27 15.51
N LEU A 504 -12.98 1.86 14.45
CA LEU A 504 -12.81 2.42 13.11
C LEU A 504 -13.97 3.35 12.77
N CYS A 505 -13.67 4.61 12.47
CA CYS A 505 -14.65 5.62 12.08
C CYS A 505 -14.29 6.25 10.72
N PRO A 506 -15.21 6.29 9.75
CA PRO A 506 -14.92 6.84 8.42
C PRO A 506 -14.71 8.36 8.40
N LYS A 507 -15.16 9.08 9.43
CA LYS A 507 -15.03 10.54 9.56
C LYS A 507 -14.72 10.89 11.02
N ILE A 508 -13.51 10.55 11.45
CA ILE A 508 -13.13 10.72 12.85
C ILE A 508 -13.26 12.20 13.29
N GLU A 509 -13.05 13.16 12.39
CA GLU A 509 -13.17 14.59 12.66
C GLU A 509 -14.61 15.04 12.94
N THR A 510 -15.61 14.22 12.58
CA THR A 510 -17.03 14.48 12.92
C THR A 510 -17.39 13.92 14.31
N TYR A 511 -16.60 12.97 14.82
CA TYR A 511 -16.83 12.29 16.11
C TYR A 511 -15.86 12.74 17.21
N ALA A 512 -14.72 13.33 16.85
CA ALA A 512 -13.76 14.00 17.73
C ALA A 512 -14.28 15.38 18.14
#